data_AF-A0A9W6UWL7-F1
#
_entry.id   AF-A0A9W6UWL7-F1
#
_cell.length_a   1.000
_cell.length_b   1.000
_cell.length_c   1.000
_cell.angle_alpha   90.00
_cell.angle_beta   90.00
_cell.angle_gamma   90.00
#
_symmetry.space_group_name_H-M   'P 1'
#
loop_
_entity.id
_entity.type
_entity.pdbx_description
1 polymer ?
#
loop_
_entity_poly.entity_id
_entity_poly.type
_entity_poly.pdbx_seq_one_letter_code
_entity_poly.pdbx_strand_id
1 'polypeptide(L)'
;MGELLTLPVPETLRATYVAALPAPTADPRELVRERVARHVAPPLRDLVLGMLDSPLMALDLRSAEDVPPPPARLLAAYGATRADLAALAAASHLLVVHASYRPGWPPAHEWAARAAAGAVGRPVVDVFTPQVLAADLLERSLPDPDGAVRLVDWMLLPHTAGRHGFWFTTRGLARFGLPELQTENVPPPLVETWGRFLNGVARRLLDLWLAALSAGAPPPVVELPEIVSVGLQDVAAAHGERTVLRREVAVRLRLDPVDTGDGEEPVLTVLAADDGPDRLEHLCAALFGSSSPAAGWS
;
A
#
# COMPACT_ATOMS: atom_id res chain seq x y z
N MET A 1 -27.83 4.78 16.59
CA MET A 1 -27.56 3.98 15.38
C MET A 1 -26.56 4.79 14.60
N GLY A 2 -25.31 4.33 14.48
CA GLY A 2 -24.26 5.10 13.80
C GLY A 2 -24.57 5.21 12.31
N GLU A 3 -24.19 6.33 11.70
CA GLU A 3 -24.25 6.48 10.25
C GLU A 3 -23.25 5.51 9.58
N LEU A 4 -23.61 5.09 8.36
CA LEU A 4 -22.83 4.17 7.55
C LEU A 4 -22.31 4.90 6.30
N LEU A 5 -21.11 4.53 5.88
CA LEU A 5 -20.48 4.95 4.64
C LEU A 5 -20.67 3.85 3.58
N THR A 6 -21.35 4.19 2.49
CA THR A 6 -21.47 3.30 1.33
C THR A 6 -20.27 3.49 0.42
N LEU A 7 -19.44 2.46 0.27
CA LEU A 7 -18.26 2.47 -0.59
C LEU A 7 -18.45 1.52 -1.78
N PRO A 8 -18.15 1.94 -3.02
CA PRO A 8 -18.20 1.05 -4.16
C PRO A 8 -17.09 0.00 -4.08
N VAL A 9 -17.41 -1.24 -4.44
CA VAL A 9 -16.42 -2.31 -4.57
C VAL A 9 -15.95 -2.36 -6.03
N PRO A 10 -14.65 -2.15 -6.31
CA PRO A 10 -14.14 -2.27 -7.66
C PRO A 10 -14.34 -3.69 -8.21
N GLU A 11 -14.79 -3.85 -9.44
CA GLU A 11 -14.91 -5.18 -10.06
C GLU A 11 -13.54 -5.85 -10.24
N THR A 12 -12.51 -5.04 -10.49
CA THR A 12 -11.15 -5.50 -10.74
C THR A 12 -10.15 -4.48 -10.22
N LEU A 13 -9.13 -4.98 -9.51
CA LEU A 13 -7.95 -4.24 -9.08
C LEU A 13 -6.76 -4.63 -9.94
N ARG A 14 -5.80 -3.71 -10.08
CA ARG A 14 -4.64 -3.87 -10.96
C ARG A 14 -3.36 -3.53 -10.24
N ALA A 15 -2.34 -4.35 -10.44
CA ALA A 15 -0.99 -4.13 -9.97
C ALA A 15 -0.05 -3.98 -11.17
N THR A 16 0.89 -3.04 -11.07
CA THR A 16 1.92 -2.81 -12.10
C THR A 16 3.28 -2.63 -11.46
N TYR A 17 4.21 -3.50 -11.83
CA TYR A 17 5.61 -3.46 -11.40
C TYR A 17 6.53 -3.47 -12.62
N VAL A 18 7.66 -2.79 -12.53
CA VAL A 18 8.65 -2.75 -13.61
C VAL A 18 9.97 -3.31 -13.11
N ALA A 19 10.49 -4.34 -13.76
CA ALA A 19 11.82 -4.89 -13.49
C ALA A 19 12.82 -4.41 -14.56
N ALA A 20 13.93 -3.84 -14.11
CA ALA A 20 15.04 -3.50 -15.00
C ALA A 20 15.82 -4.76 -15.39
N LEU A 21 16.09 -4.89 -16.70
CA LEU A 21 16.84 -6.01 -17.29
C LEU A 21 18.06 -5.51 -18.06
N PRO A 22 19.23 -6.17 -17.93
CA PRO A 22 20.43 -5.76 -18.64
C PRO A 22 20.43 -6.18 -20.11
N ALA A 23 19.57 -7.14 -20.50
CA ALA A 23 19.47 -7.68 -21.86
C ALA A 23 18.02 -8.14 -22.14
N PRO A 24 17.61 -8.20 -23.41
CA PRO A 24 16.31 -8.76 -23.78
C PRO A 24 16.26 -10.27 -23.49
N THR A 25 15.05 -10.79 -23.34
CA THR A 25 14.77 -12.23 -23.36
C THR A 25 13.85 -12.54 -24.52
N ALA A 26 14.08 -13.67 -25.18
CA ALA A 26 13.21 -14.14 -26.27
C ALA A 26 11.82 -14.56 -25.75
N ASP A 27 11.73 -15.02 -24.50
CA ASP A 27 10.50 -15.42 -23.86
C ASP A 27 10.44 -14.86 -22.42
N PRO A 28 9.79 -13.70 -22.21
CA PRO A 28 9.60 -13.13 -20.87
C PRO A 28 8.83 -14.04 -19.93
N ARG A 29 7.87 -14.82 -20.46
CA ARG A 29 7.00 -15.68 -19.66
C ARG A 29 7.77 -16.88 -19.14
N GLU A 30 8.59 -17.51 -19.97
CA GLU A 30 9.44 -18.61 -19.52
C GLU A 30 10.53 -18.14 -18.55
N LEU A 31 11.12 -16.96 -18.78
CA LEU A 31 12.05 -16.34 -17.83
C LEU A 31 11.40 -16.14 -16.45
N VAL A 32 10.21 -15.53 -16.39
CA VAL A 32 9.47 -15.34 -15.13
C VAL A 32 9.17 -16.68 -14.49
N ARG A 33 8.65 -17.66 -15.25
CA ARG A 33 8.33 -19.00 -14.75
C ARG A 33 9.53 -19.68 -14.09
N GLU A 34 10.68 -19.74 -14.78
CA GLU A 34 11.90 -20.35 -14.27
C GLU A 34 12.37 -19.65 -12.98
N ARG A 35 12.39 -18.31 -13.00
CA ARG A 35 12.88 -17.51 -11.87
C ARG A 35 11.98 -17.61 -10.66
N VAL A 36 10.66 -17.60 -10.85
CA VAL A 36 9.68 -17.80 -9.79
C VAL A 36 9.80 -19.21 -9.20
N ALA A 37 9.91 -20.23 -10.06
CA ALA A 37 10.06 -21.62 -9.60
C ALA A 37 11.32 -21.81 -8.73
N ARG A 38 12.40 -21.10 -9.06
CA ARG A 38 13.69 -21.17 -8.34
C ARG A 38 13.75 -20.34 -7.06
N HIS A 39 13.17 -19.14 -7.03
CA HIS A 39 13.42 -18.16 -5.96
C HIS A 39 12.20 -17.82 -5.09
N VAL A 40 10.99 -18.25 -5.47
CA VAL A 40 9.78 -17.98 -4.69
C VAL A 40 9.35 -19.26 -3.98
N ALA A 41 9.09 -19.16 -2.68
CA ALA A 41 8.60 -20.27 -1.87
C ALA A 41 7.08 -20.46 -2.03
N PRO A 42 6.55 -21.70 -1.91
CA PRO A 42 5.13 -21.93 -1.67
C PRO A 42 4.65 -21.27 -0.37
N PRO A 43 3.38 -20.85 -0.28
CA PRO A 43 2.32 -20.97 -1.30
C PRO A 43 2.36 -19.86 -2.38
N LEU A 44 3.13 -18.80 -2.18
CA LEU A 44 3.21 -17.66 -3.10
C LEU A 44 3.65 -18.06 -4.51
N ARG A 45 4.58 -19.01 -4.62
CA ARG A 45 5.02 -19.55 -5.91
C ARG A 45 3.85 -20.08 -6.74
N ASP A 46 2.98 -20.87 -6.12
CA ASP A 46 1.90 -21.56 -6.82
C ASP A 46 0.83 -20.56 -7.27
N LEU A 47 0.59 -19.53 -6.46
CA LEU A 47 -0.23 -18.37 -6.83
C LEU A 47 0.34 -17.64 -8.06
N VAL A 48 1.64 -17.32 -8.04
CA VAL A 48 2.29 -16.59 -9.14
C VAL A 48 2.23 -17.40 -10.43
N LEU A 49 2.56 -18.70 -10.37
CA LEU A 49 2.53 -19.58 -11.54
C LEU A 49 1.11 -19.77 -12.08
N GLY A 50 0.13 -19.96 -11.20
CA GLY A 50 -1.28 -20.04 -11.60
C GLY A 50 -1.80 -18.77 -12.27
N MET A 51 -1.42 -17.59 -11.75
CA MET A 51 -1.76 -16.31 -12.38
C MET A 51 -1.02 -16.12 -13.71
N LEU A 52 0.27 -16.47 -13.77
CA LEU A 52 1.08 -16.42 -14.98
C LEU A 52 0.45 -17.27 -16.08
N ASP A 53 -0.04 -18.47 -15.78
CA ASP A 53 -0.68 -19.37 -16.75
C ASP A 53 -2.11 -18.96 -17.16
N SER A 54 -2.60 -17.81 -16.66
CA SER A 54 -3.94 -17.28 -16.94
C SER A 54 -3.87 -15.89 -17.63
N PRO A 55 -4.98 -15.35 -18.15
CA PRO A 55 -5.02 -13.97 -18.67
C PRO A 55 -4.96 -12.91 -17.56
N LEU A 56 -4.91 -13.30 -16.29
CA LEU A 56 -4.87 -12.38 -15.14
C LEU A 56 -3.48 -11.76 -14.93
N MET A 57 -2.44 -12.27 -15.59
CA MET A 57 -1.10 -11.70 -15.58
C MET A 57 -0.56 -11.52 -17.01
N ALA A 58 -0.15 -10.30 -17.31
CA ALA A 58 0.47 -9.93 -18.58
C ALA A 58 1.90 -9.44 -18.34
N LEU A 59 2.78 -9.78 -19.28
CA LEU A 59 4.19 -9.42 -19.28
C LEU A 59 4.47 -8.65 -20.57
N ASP A 60 4.99 -7.44 -20.44
CA ASP A 60 5.36 -6.58 -21.57
C ASP A 60 6.84 -6.22 -21.46
N LEU A 61 7.65 -6.70 -22.41
CA LEU A 61 9.07 -6.40 -22.48
C LEU A 61 9.29 -5.26 -23.46
N ARG A 62 9.85 -4.15 -22.98
CA ARG A 62 10.15 -2.97 -23.79
C ARG A 62 11.64 -2.66 -23.78
N SER A 63 12.15 -2.11 -24.88
CA SER A 63 13.45 -1.44 -24.87
C SER A 63 13.38 -0.25 -23.93
N ALA A 64 14.44 -0.02 -23.16
CA ALA A 64 14.53 1.16 -22.31
C ALA A 64 14.57 2.47 -23.12
N GLU A 65 15.00 2.42 -24.38
CA GLU A 65 15.05 3.57 -25.29
C GLU A 65 13.64 4.02 -25.75
N ASP A 66 12.67 3.10 -25.75
CA ASP A 66 11.29 3.36 -26.18
C ASP A 66 10.40 3.89 -25.05
N VAL A 67 10.94 4.00 -23.83
CA VAL A 67 10.20 4.39 -22.63
C VAL A 67 10.74 5.71 -22.09
N PRO A 68 9.88 6.65 -21.65
CA PRO A 68 10.35 7.87 -21.00
C PRO A 68 11.28 7.55 -19.82
N PRO A 69 12.33 8.36 -19.59
CA PRO A 69 13.23 8.13 -18.48
C PRO A 69 12.48 8.17 -17.15
N PRO A 70 12.84 7.32 -16.18
CA PRO A 70 12.16 7.28 -14.89
C PRO A 70 12.29 8.64 -14.17
N PRO A 71 11.29 9.06 -13.38
CA PRO A 71 11.32 10.34 -12.67
C PRO A 71 12.31 10.29 -11.49
N ALA A 72 13.60 10.34 -11.77
CA ALA A 72 14.68 10.05 -10.82
C ALA A 72 14.63 10.90 -9.54
N ARG A 73 14.22 12.18 -9.64
CA ARG A 73 14.03 13.05 -8.46
C ARG A 73 12.90 12.58 -7.55
N LEU A 74 11.81 12.12 -8.14
CA LEU A 74 10.66 11.58 -7.40
C LEU A 74 11.05 10.27 -6.71
N LEU A 75 11.68 9.35 -7.45
CA LEU A 75 12.16 8.08 -6.91
C LEU A 75 13.17 8.31 -5.76
N ALA A 76 14.09 9.26 -5.91
CA ALA A 76 15.03 9.63 -4.86
C ALA A 76 14.34 10.21 -3.62
N ALA A 77 13.31 11.05 -3.81
CA ALA A 77 12.51 11.61 -2.70
C ALA A 77 11.78 10.52 -1.90
N TYR A 78 11.49 9.37 -2.53
CA TYR A 78 10.90 8.19 -1.89
C TYR A 78 11.90 7.08 -1.56
N GLY A 79 13.20 7.42 -1.50
CA GLY A 79 14.22 6.55 -0.92
C GLY A 79 15.07 5.75 -1.90
N ALA A 80 14.90 5.92 -3.22
CA ALA A 80 15.78 5.28 -4.20
C ALA A 80 17.23 5.76 -4.02
N THR A 81 18.17 4.81 -3.94
CA THR A 81 19.59 5.12 -3.80
C THR A 81 20.20 5.56 -5.13
N ARG A 82 21.40 6.16 -5.10
CA ARG A 82 22.15 6.44 -6.33
C ARG A 82 22.46 5.18 -7.14
N ALA A 83 22.67 4.04 -6.47
CA ALA A 83 22.92 2.77 -7.14
C ALA A 83 21.66 2.26 -7.85
N ASP A 84 20.49 2.38 -7.22
CA ASP A 84 19.21 2.03 -7.84
C ASP A 84 18.94 2.85 -9.09
N LEU A 85 19.13 4.17 -9.01
CA LEU A 85 18.92 5.08 -10.14
C LEU A 85 19.91 4.81 -11.28
N ALA A 86 21.17 4.51 -10.95
CA ALA A 86 22.17 4.12 -11.95
C ALA A 86 21.83 2.79 -12.62
N ALA A 87 21.35 1.80 -11.85
CA ALA A 87 20.94 0.51 -12.40
C ALA A 87 19.70 0.63 -13.30
N LEU A 88 18.73 1.46 -12.94
CA LEU A 88 17.59 1.79 -13.82
C LEU A 88 18.05 2.47 -15.11
N ALA A 89 18.96 3.44 -15.02
CA ALA A 89 19.48 4.16 -16.18
C ALA A 89 20.35 3.27 -17.10
N ALA A 90 20.97 2.23 -16.55
CA ALA A 90 21.81 1.28 -17.29
C ALA A 90 21.02 0.09 -17.86
N ALA A 91 19.73 -0.06 -17.53
CA ALA A 91 18.91 -1.14 -18.06
C ALA A 91 18.75 -0.97 -19.57
N SER A 92 18.90 -2.06 -20.33
CA SER A 92 18.62 -2.03 -21.77
C SER A 92 17.15 -2.30 -22.04
N HIS A 93 16.47 -3.01 -21.14
CA HIS A 93 15.07 -3.39 -21.27
C HIS A 93 14.34 -3.28 -19.94
N LEU A 94 13.03 -3.05 -20.03
CA LEU A 94 12.12 -2.99 -18.90
C LEU A 94 11.07 -4.08 -19.09
N LEU A 95 10.93 -4.97 -18.11
CA LEU A 95 9.82 -5.91 -18.05
C LEU A 95 8.71 -5.31 -17.18
N VAL A 96 7.60 -4.96 -17.81
CA VAL A 96 6.39 -4.53 -17.11
C VAL A 96 5.55 -5.76 -16.79
N VAL A 97 5.27 -5.94 -15.50
CA VAL A 97 4.45 -7.02 -14.97
C VAL A 97 3.12 -6.42 -14.54
N HIS A 98 2.06 -6.77 -15.26
CA HIS A 98 0.70 -6.41 -14.90
C HIS A 98 -0.02 -7.62 -14.35
N ALA A 99 -0.74 -7.44 -13.25
CA ALA A 99 -1.71 -8.42 -12.80
C ALA A 99 -3.04 -7.76 -12.46
N SER A 100 -4.13 -8.46 -12.71
CA SER A 100 -5.49 -8.01 -12.43
C SER A 100 -6.25 -9.08 -11.66
N TYR A 101 -6.99 -8.70 -10.63
CA TYR A 101 -7.82 -9.64 -9.87
C TYR A 101 -8.95 -8.90 -9.16
N ARG A 102 -9.98 -9.64 -8.73
CA ARG A 102 -11.04 -9.08 -7.88
C ARG A 102 -10.50 -8.65 -6.50
N PRO A 103 -11.12 -7.68 -5.82
CA PRO A 103 -10.85 -7.40 -4.41
C PRO A 103 -11.01 -8.63 -3.52
N GLY A 104 -10.19 -8.72 -2.48
CA GLY A 104 -10.25 -9.78 -1.49
C GLY A 104 -8.91 -10.08 -0.83
N TRP A 105 -8.90 -11.10 0.01
CA TRP A 105 -7.68 -11.63 0.63
C TRP A 105 -7.45 -13.09 0.20
N PRO A 106 -6.24 -13.45 -0.25
CA PRO A 106 -5.09 -12.57 -0.47
C PRO A 106 -5.29 -11.58 -1.64
N PRO A 107 -4.60 -10.43 -1.64
CA PRO A 107 -4.59 -9.48 -2.76
C PRO A 107 -3.73 -10.05 -3.91
N ALA A 108 -4.28 -11.07 -4.59
CA ALA A 108 -3.55 -11.94 -5.50
C ALA A 108 -2.77 -11.18 -6.59
N HIS A 109 -3.38 -10.15 -7.18
CA HIS A 109 -2.75 -9.32 -8.20
C HIS A 109 -1.48 -8.63 -7.70
N GLU A 110 -1.52 -8.03 -6.50
CA GLU A 110 -0.38 -7.35 -5.91
C GLU A 110 0.76 -8.31 -5.56
N TRP A 111 0.42 -9.39 -4.84
CA TRP A 111 1.41 -10.38 -4.42
C TRP A 111 2.07 -11.06 -5.62
N ALA A 112 1.27 -11.46 -6.61
CA ALA A 112 1.78 -12.18 -7.76
C ALA A 112 2.65 -11.29 -8.65
N ALA A 113 2.21 -10.06 -8.95
CA ALA A 113 2.97 -9.15 -9.80
C ALA A 113 4.28 -8.70 -9.14
N ARG A 114 4.24 -8.35 -7.84
CA ARG A 114 5.45 -7.95 -7.09
C ARG A 114 6.46 -9.10 -7.02
N ALA A 115 6.01 -10.32 -6.73
CA ALA A 115 6.90 -11.49 -6.67
C ALA A 115 7.47 -11.87 -8.04
N ALA A 116 6.66 -11.81 -9.11
CA ALA A 116 7.12 -12.09 -10.47
C ALA A 116 8.18 -11.08 -10.95
N ALA A 117 7.93 -9.77 -10.75
CA ALA A 117 8.92 -8.73 -11.06
C ALA A 117 10.19 -8.89 -10.21
N GLY A 118 10.01 -9.21 -8.93
CA GLY A 118 11.09 -9.47 -7.97
C GLY A 118 12.01 -10.64 -8.34
N ALA A 119 11.45 -11.69 -8.95
CA ALA A 119 12.20 -12.89 -9.29
C ALA A 119 13.13 -12.71 -10.50
N VAL A 120 12.78 -11.82 -11.44
CA VAL A 120 13.46 -11.73 -12.75
C VAL A 120 14.51 -10.64 -12.86
N GLY A 121 14.39 -9.55 -12.10
CA GLY A 121 15.25 -8.39 -12.29
C GLY A 121 15.34 -7.53 -11.06
N ARG A 122 16.41 -6.74 -11.01
CA ARG A 122 16.61 -5.69 -10.03
C ARG A 122 17.29 -4.50 -10.72
N PRO A 123 16.92 -3.26 -10.35
CA PRO A 123 15.88 -2.90 -9.39
C PRO A 123 14.46 -3.17 -9.91
N VAL A 124 13.51 -3.28 -8.97
CA VAL A 124 12.07 -3.33 -9.26
C VAL A 124 11.46 -1.99 -8.88
N VAL A 125 10.67 -1.40 -9.76
CA VAL A 125 9.90 -0.18 -9.50
C VAL A 125 8.47 -0.56 -9.24
N ASP A 126 7.94 -0.12 -8.10
CA ASP A 126 6.52 -0.06 -7.86
C ASP A 126 5.99 1.24 -8.47
N VAL A 127 5.14 1.13 -9.50
CA VAL A 127 4.66 2.29 -10.26
C VAL A 127 3.55 3.02 -9.49
N PHE A 128 2.83 2.32 -8.61
CA PHE A 128 1.69 2.87 -7.88
C PHE A 128 2.16 3.70 -6.68
N THR A 129 3.05 3.15 -5.85
CA THR A 129 3.80 3.92 -4.85
C THR A 129 5.19 4.14 -5.45
N PRO A 130 5.50 5.27 -6.11
CA PRO A 130 6.67 5.46 -6.99
C PRO A 130 7.99 5.27 -6.25
N GLN A 131 8.34 4.01 -6.02
CA GLN A 131 9.41 3.54 -5.14
C GLN A 131 10.22 2.49 -5.88
N VAL A 132 11.52 2.52 -5.65
CA VAL A 132 12.37 1.38 -5.98
C VAL A 132 12.31 0.39 -4.82
N LEU A 133 11.88 -0.83 -5.10
CA LEU A 133 11.88 -1.93 -4.15
C LEU A 133 13.28 -2.55 -4.11
N ALA A 134 14.07 -2.11 -3.14
CA ALA A 134 15.32 -2.76 -2.77
C ALA A 134 15.09 -4.22 -2.35
N ALA A 135 16.16 -5.02 -2.28
CA ALA A 135 16.04 -6.45 -2.03
C ALA A 135 15.37 -6.81 -0.70
N ASP A 136 15.75 -6.09 0.35
CA ASP A 136 15.21 -6.21 1.70
C ASP A 136 13.73 -5.80 1.77
N LEU A 137 13.36 -4.67 1.15
CA LEU A 137 11.97 -4.20 1.11
C LEU A 137 11.09 -5.15 0.30
N LEU A 138 11.58 -5.58 -0.86
CA LEU A 138 10.85 -6.54 -1.68
C LEU A 138 10.57 -7.82 -0.89
N GLU A 139 11.61 -8.43 -0.30
CA GLU A 139 11.49 -9.68 0.44
C GLU A 139 10.56 -9.55 1.64
N ARG A 140 10.75 -8.54 2.50
CA ARG A 140 9.92 -8.37 3.70
C ARG A 140 8.47 -7.98 3.42
N SER A 141 8.21 -7.38 2.25
CA SER A 141 6.86 -6.94 1.89
C SER A 141 5.98 -8.09 1.39
N LEU A 142 6.59 -9.15 0.84
CA LEU A 142 5.87 -10.33 0.39
C LEU A 142 5.27 -11.10 1.58
N PRO A 143 4.17 -11.84 1.38
CA PRO A 143 3.54 -12.61 2.43
C PRO A 143 4.49 -13.67 3.01
N ASP A 144 4.43 -13.84 4.32
CA ASP A 144 4.99 -15.02 4.97
C ASP A 144 4.17 -16.29 4.64
N PRO A 145 4.60 -17.49 5.08
CA PRO A 145 3.87 -18.73 4.83
C PRO A 145 2.43 -18.75 5.39
N ASP A 146 2.14 -17.94 6.41
CA ASP A 146 0.81 -17.79 7.00
C ASP A 146 -0.05 -16.73 6.27
N GLY A 147 0.52 -16.07 5.25
CA GLY A 147 -0.13 -15.01 4.48
C GLY A 147 -0.15 -13.65 5.19
N ALA A 148 0.66 -13.46 6.23
CA ALA A 148 0.79 -12.18 6.91
C ALA A 148 1.71 -11.22 6.13
N VAL A 149 1.37 -9.93 6.15
CA VAL A 149 2.16 -8.87 5.54
C VAL A 149 2.20 -7.65 6.45
N ARG A 150 3.25 -6.84 6.30
CA ARG A 150 3.36 -5.51 6.90
C ARG A 150 2.68 -4.52 5.98
N LEU A 151 1.49 -4.03 6.34
CA LEU A 151 0.73 -3.10 5.50
C LEU A 151 1.55 -1.84 5.16
N VAL A 152 2.40 -1.39 6.09
CA VAL A 152 3.30 -0.24 5.89
C VAL A 152 4.31 -0.41 4.76
N ASP A 153 4.64 -1.64 4.35
CA ASP A 153 5.54 -1.92 3.22
C ASP A 153 4.79 -1.91 1.85
N TRP A 154 3.49 -1.60 1.86
CA TRP A 154 2.62 -1.51 0.68
C TRP A 154 2.03 -0.11 0.46
N MET A 155 2.29 0.82 1.39
CA MET A 155 1.71 2.16 1.38
C MET A 155 2.76 3.24 1.60
N LEU A 156 2.49 4.42 1.07
CA LEU A 156 3.18 5.67 1.40
C LEU A 156 2.27 6.57 2.21
N LEU A 157 2.85 7.33 3.15
CA LEU A 157 2.16 8.39 3.89
C LEU A 157 2.84 9.74 3.60
N PRO A 158 2.72 10.27 2.36
CA PRO A 158 3.20 11.61 2.06
C PRO A 158 2.50 12.64 2.94
N HIS A 159 3.26 13.66 3.33
CA HIS A 159 2.71 14.83 3.98
C HIS A 159 3.32 16.11 3.43
N THR A 160 2.52 17.15 3.38
CA THR A 160 2.93 18.48 2.92
C THR A 160 2.63 19.51 4.00
N ALA A 161 3.54 20.46 4.18
CA ALA A 161 3.33 21.56 5.11
C ALA A 161 2.28 22.53 4.53
N GLY A 162 1.28 22.87 5.34
CA GLY A 162 0.26 23.88 5.06
C GLY A 162 0.26 25.00 6.10
N ARG A 163 -0.65 25.96 5.93
CA ARG A 163 -0.75 27.15 6.80
C ARG A 163 -1.03 26.82 8.27
N HIS A 164 -1.77 25.74 8.52
CA HIS A 164 -2.31 25.39 9.83
C HIS A 164 -1.77 24.05 10.38
N GLY A 165 -0.75 23.48 9.72
CA GLY A 165 -0.20 22.18 10.05
C GLY A 165 0.14 21.39 8.80
N PHE A 166 0.34 20.09 8.94
CA PHE A 166 0.61 19.18 7.85
C PHE A 166 -0.67 18.56 7.30
N TRP A 167 -0.72 18.43 5.98
CA TRP A 167 -1.69 17.62 5.27
C TRP A 167 -1.10 16.24 5.04
N PHE A 168 -1.81 15.19 5.44
CA PHE A 168 -1.44 13.80 5.20
C PHE A 168 -2.37 13.19 4.16
N THR A 169 -1.81 12.36 3.28
CA THR A 169 -2.59 11.38 2.51
C THR A 169 -1.93 10.01 2.63
N THR A 170 -2.71 8.94 2.55
CA THR A 170 -2.14 7.64 2.19
C THR A 170 -2.02 7.54 0.67
N ARG A 171 -1.14 6.64 0.23
CA ARG A 171 -1.15 6.07 -1.12
C ARG A 171 -0.86 4.58 -0.99
N GLY A 172 -1.82 3.73 -1.33
CA GLY A 172 -1.67 2.28 -1.32
C GLY A 172 -2.94 1.53 -0.92
N LEU A 173 -3.93 2.21 -0.32
CA LEU A 173 -5.20 1.59 0.03
C LEU A 173 -6.01 1.19 -1.20
N ALA A 174 -5.90 1.94 -2.31
CA ALA A 174 -6.61 1.62 -3.55
C ALA A 174 -6.20 0.26 -4.13
N ARG A 175 -5.00 -0.25 -3.80
CA ARG A 175 -4.56 -1.61 -4.15
C ARG A 175 -5.43 -2.71 -3.54
N PHE A 176 -6.15 -2.39 -2.47
CA PHE A 176 -7.07 -3.30 -1.80
C PHE A 176 -8.54 -2.97 -2.11
N GLY A 177 -8.78 -1.97 -2.96
CA GLY A 177 -10.11 -1.47 -3.30
C GLY A 177 -10.69 -0.47 -2.31
N LEU A 178 -9.86 0.11 -1.44
CA LEU A 178 -10.27 1.13 -0.48
C LEU A 178 -9.90 2.55 -0.96
N PRO A 179 -10.72 3.57 -0.66
CA PRO A 179 -10.31 4.96 -0.78
C PRO A 179 -9.04 5.26 0.03
N GLU A 180 -8.22 6.19 -0.45
CA GLU A 180 -7.10 6.70 0.33
C GLU A 180 -7.60 7.52 1.54
N LEU A 181 -6.84 7.50 2.63
CA LEU A 181 -7.10 8.31 3.81
C LEU A 181 -6.46 9.68 3.66
N GLN A 182 -7.09 10.69 4.27
CA GLN A 182 -6.47 11.99 4.44
C GLN A 182 -6.69 12.57 5.84
N THR A 183 -5.81 13.48 6.23
CA THR A 183 -6.00 14.31 7.43
C THR A 183 -5.40 15.68 7.19
N GLU A 184 -6.11 16.71 7.63
CA GLU A 184 -5.67 18.09 7.52
C GLU A 184 -5.16 18.61 8.86
N ASN A 185 -4.32 19.65 8.80
CA ASN A 185 -3.95 20.47 9.96
C ASN A 185 -3.29 19.68 11.09
N VAL A 186 -2.51 18.65 10.76
CA VAL A 186 -1.75 17.87 11.74
C VAL A 186 -0.61 18.75 12.31
N PRO A 187 -0.57 18.99 13.63
CA PRO A 187 0.48 19.81 14.25
C PRO A 187 1.89 19.23 14.01
N PRO A 188 2.92 20.07 13.81
CA PRO A 188 4.29 19.59 13.61
C PRO A 188 4.80 18.60 14.67
N PRO A 189 4.51 18.76 15.98
CA PRO A 189 4.94 17.78 16.99
C PRO A 189 4.30 16.41 16.88
N LEU A 190 3.20 16.28 16.12
CA LEU A 190 2.46 15.02 15.96
C LEU A 190 2.77 14.29 14.65
N VAL A 191 3.54 14.86 13.71
CA VAL A 191 3.72 14.30 12.35
C VAL A 191 4.08 12.81 12.38
N GLU A 192 5.08 12.40 13.17
CA GLU A 192 5.48 11.00 13.24
C GLU A 192 4.42 10.11 13.91
N THR A 193 3.90 10.55 15.05
CA THR A 193 2.88 9.81 15.81
C THR A 193 1.57 9.66 15.03
N TRP A 194 1.17 10.70 14.30
CA TRP A 194 0.00 10.70 13.43
C TRP A 194 0.19 9.79 12.23
N GLY A 195 1.38 9.74 11.64
CA GLY A 195 1.69 8.77 10.58
C GLY A 195 1.51 7.33 11.06
N ARG A 196 2.00 7.00 12.27
CA ARG A 196 1.78 5.68 12.88
C ARG A 196 0.29 5.42 13.16
N PHE A 197 -0.43 6.43 13.62
CA PHE A 197 -1.87 6.33 13.84
C PHE A 197 -2.62 6.02 12.53
N LEU A 198 -2.33 6.75 11.44
CA LEU A 198 -2.94 6.53 10.13
C LEU A 198 -2.66 5.13 9.57
N ASN A 199 -1.48 4.55 9.82
CA ASN A 199 -1.21 3.14 9.49
C ASN A 199 -2.17 2.19 10.22
N GLY A 200 -2.46 2.47 11.50
CA GLY A 200 -3.45 1.72 12.29
C GLY A 200 -4.87 1.89 11.75
N VAL A 201 -5.28 3.12 11.39
CA VAL A 201 -6.58 3.37 10.75
C VAL A 201 -6.71 2.60 9.44
N ALA A 202 -5.67 2.64 8.59
CA ALA A 202 -5.61 1.90 7.33
C ALA A 202 -5.76 0.39 7.55
N ARG A 203 -5.05 -0.18 8.55
CA ARG A 203 -5.18 -1.60 8.90
C ARG A 203 -6.58 -1.95 9.37
N ARG A 204 -7.16 -1.13 10.26
CA ARG A 204 -8.50 -1.34 10.79
C ARG A 204 -9.55 -1.31 9.67
N LEU A 205 -9.41 -0.37 8.74
CA LEU A 205 -10.31 -0.27 7.58
C LEU A 205 -10.18 -1.46 6.65
N LEU A 206 -8.95 -1.92 6.39
CA LEU A 206 -8.72 -3.13 5.60
C LEU A 206 -9.39 -4.35 6.25
N ASP A 207 -9.33 -4.49 7.57
CA ASP A 207 -9.99 -5.60 8.27
C ASP A 207 -11.51 -5.55 8.15
N LEU A 208 -12.11 -4.37 8.33
CA LEU A 208 -13.56 -4.18 8.16
C LEU A 208 -14.01 -4.44 6.72
N TRP A 209 -13.23 -3.95 5.75
CA TRP A 209 -13.45 -4.15 4.33
C TRP A 209 -13.42 -5.64 3.95
N LEU A 210 -12.36 -6.35 4.35
CA LEU A 210 -12.21 -7.77 4.06
C LEU A 210 -13.30 -8.62 4.73
N ALA A 211 -13.70 -8.27 5.96
CA ALA A 211 -14.82 -8.93 6.63
C ALA A 211 -16.14 -8.77 5.83
N ALA A 212 -16.40 -7.58 5.28
CA ALA A 212 -17.56 -7.32 4.44
C ALA A 212 -17.52 -8.06 3.09
N LEU A 213 -16.34 -8.14 2.46
CA LEU A 213 -16.16 -8.89 1.20
C LEU A 213 -16.32 -10.41 1.35
N SER A 214 -16.02 -10.94 2.54
CA SER A 214 -16.04 -12.38 2.81
C SER A 214 -17.46 -12.98 2.87
N ALA A 215 -18.51 -12.16 2.77
CA ALA A 215 -19.91 -12.57 2.90
C ALA A 215 -20.50 -13.30 1.67
N GLY A 216 -19.68 -13.65 0.65
CA GLY A 216 -20.11 -14.40 -0.53
C GLY A 216 -19.48 -13.89 -1.83
N ALA A 217 -20.27 -13.76 -2.90
CA ALA A 217 -19.85 -12.97 -4.05
C ALA A 217 -19.64 -11.51 -3.62
N PRO A 218 -18.58 -10.82 -4.10
CA PRO A 218 -18.33 -9.44 -3.70
C PRO A 218 -19.57 -8.59 -3.99
N PRO A 219 -20.13 -7.89 -2.98
CA PRO A 219 -21.25 -7.00 -3.24
C PRO A 219 -20.77 -5.81 -4.09
N PRO A 220 -21.65 -5.12 -4.83
CA PRO A 220 -21.27 -3.94 -5.61
C PRO A 220 -20.88 -2.75 -4.71
N VAL A 221 -21.35 -2.76 -3.45
CA VAL A 221 -21.04 -1.76 -2.43
C VAL A 221 -20.82 -2.44 -1.08
N VAL A 222 -20.00 -1.83 -0.22
CA VAL A 222 -19.79 -2.23 1.17
C VAL A 222 -20.17 -1.07 2.08
N GLU A 223 -20.89 -1.39 3.15
CA GLU A 223 -21.20 -0.45 4.22
C GLU A 223 -20.14 -0.53 5.31
N LEU A 224 -19.45 0.59 5.57
CA LEU A 224 -18.53 0.73 6.69
C LEU A 224 -19.13 1.68 7.75
N PRO A 225 -18.88 1.46 9.05
CA PRO A 225 -19.31 2.41 10.06
C PRO A 225 -18.54 3.73 9.90
N GLU A 226 -19.25 4.86 9.99
CA GLU A 226 -18.65 6.19 9.98
C GLU A 226 -17.71 6.38 11.17
N ILE A 227 -18.08 5.86 12.35
CA ILE A 227 -17.24 5.89 13.55
C ILE A 227 -16.57 4.52 13.73
N VAL A 228 -15.24 4.51 13.68
CA VAL A 228 -14.44 3.30 13.88
C VAL A 228 -13.62 3.39 15.16
N SER A 229 -13.60 2.30 15.94
CA SER A 229 -12.63 2.11 17.02
C SER A 229 -11.30 1.65 16.42
N VAL A 230 -10.22 2.35 16.77
CA VAL A 230 -8.85 2.07 16.33
C VAL A 230 -7.97 1.91 17.57
N GLY A 231 -7.26 0.79 17.64
CA GLY A 231 -6.42 0.43 18.78
C GLY A 231 -4.93 0.33 18.48
N LEU A 232 -4.14 0.20 19.55
CA LEU A 232 -2.71 -0.06 19.44
C LEU A 232 -2.42 -1.39 18.72
N GLN A 233 -3.34 -2.35 18.80
CA GLN A 233 -3.25 -3.60 18.04
C GLN A 233 -3.32 -3.37 16.53
N ASP A 234 -4.11 -2.40 16.07
CA ASP A 234 -4.23 -2.11 14.63
C ASP A 234 -2.95 -1.44 14.13
N VAL A 235 -2.39 -0.53 14.93
CA VAL A 235 -1.08 0.10 14.66
C VAL A 235 0.02 -0.96 14.63
N ALA A 236 0.11 -1.83 15.63
CA ALA A 236 1.10 -2.91 15.67
C ALA A 236 0.94 -3.85 14.46
N ALA A 237 -0.29 -4.28 14.17
CA ALA A 237 -0.57 -5.17 13.04
C ALA A 237 -0.24 -4.54 11.68
N ALA A 238 -0.43 -3.22 11.51
CA ALA A 238 0.00 -2.52 10.30
C ALA A 238 1.51 -2.65 10.06
N HIS A 239 2.30 -2.67 11.14
CA HIS A 239 3.75 -2.85 11.13
C HIS A 239 4.19 -4.32 11.14
N GLY A 240 3.26 -5.28 11.13
CA GLY A 240 3.54 -6.72 11.25
C GLY A 240 3.93 -7.17 12.66
N GLU A 241 3.61 -6.36 13.67
CA GLU A 241 3.91 -6.60 15.06
C GLU A 241 2.66 -7.02 15.84
N ARG A 242 2.85 -7.48 17.08
CA ARG A 242 1.77 -7.78 18.03
C ARG A 242 1.99 -6.99 19.31
N THR A 243 0.89 -6.57 19.95
CA THR A 243 0.93 -5.91 21.25
C THR A 243 -0.12 -6.49 22.18
N VAL A 244 0.17 -6.48 23.48
CA VAL A 244 -0.75 -6.89 24.55
C VAL A 244 -1.49 -5.70 25.16
N LEU A 245 -1.06 -4.47 24.87
CA LEU A 245 -1.70 -3.25 25.35
C LEU A 245 -3.01 -3.03 24.58
N ARG A 246 -4.09 -2.77 25.33
CA ARG A 246 -5.44 -2.54 24.79
C ARG A 246 -5.89 -1.12 25.07
N ARG A 247 -5.40 -0.18 24.26
CA ARG A 247 -5.89 1.19 24.20
C ARG A 247 -6.54 1.38 22.85
N GLU A 248 -7.70 2.03 22.86
CA GLU A 248 -8.47 2.31 21.65
C GLU A 248 -9.02 3.73 21.71
N VAL A 249 -9.19 4.32 20.54
CA VAL A 249 -9.78 5.64 20.32
C VAL A 249 -10.79 5.56 19.19
N ALA A 250 -11.84 6.36 19.27
CA ALA A 250 -12.83 6.48 18.21
C ALA A 250 -12.42 7.58 17.23
N VAL A 251 -12.47 7.28 15.93
CA VAL A 251 -12.39 8.28 14.86
C VAL A 251 -13.63 8.26 14.01
N ARG A 252 -13.98 9.43 13.49
CA ARG A 252 -15.01 9.62 12.48
C ARG A 252 -14.35 9.64 11.11
N LEU A 253 -14.92 8.90 10.17
CA LEU A 253 -14.52 8.85 8.78
C LEU A 253 -15.56 9.61 7.96
N ARG A 254 -15.12 10.57 7.16
CA ARG A 254 -16.00 11.28 6.23
C ARG A 254 -15.57 10.98 4.81
N LEU A 255 -16.51 10.56 3.98
CA LEU A 255 -16.28 10.37 2.55
C LEU A 255 -16.35 11.72 1.84
N ASP A 256 -15.22 12.18 1.31
CA ASP A 256 -15.11 13.44 0.56
C ASP A 256 -14.75 13.14 -0.90
N PRO A 257 -15.36 13.83 -1.88
CA PRO A 257 -14.89 13.80 -3.27
C PRO A 257 -13.66 14.71 -3.43
N VAL A 258 -12.64 14.23 -4.14
CA VAL A 258 -11.46 15.03 -4.52
C VAL A 258 -11.33 15.03 -6.04
N ASP A 259 -11.28 16.22 -6.63
CA ASP A 259 -11.01 16.39 -8.05
C ASP A 259 -9.53 16.10 -8.35
N THR A 260 -9.26 15.07 -9.15
CA THR A 260 -7.91 14.67 -9.56
C THR A 260 -7.52 15.22 -10.93
N GLY A 261 -8.40 15.99 -11.58
CA GLY A 261 -8.26 16.46 -12.96
C GLY A 261 -8.75 15.46 -14.01
N ASP A 262 -8.74 14.16 -13.69
CA ASP A 262 -9.28 13.08 -14.52
C ASP A 262 -10.70 12.64 -14.06
N GLY A 263 -11.20 13.21 -12.96
CA GLY A 263 -12.51 12.94 -12.37
C GLY A 263 -12.52 13.21 -10.87
N GLU A 264 -13.65 12.93 -10.21
CA GLU A 264 -13.74 12.92 -8.75
C GLU A 264 -13.38 11.53 -8.22
N GLU A 265 -12.37 11.45 -7.36
CA GLU A 265 -12.02 10.23 -6.62
C GLU A 265 -12.45 10.36 -5.16
N PRO A 266 -13.03 9.30 -4.56
CA PRO A 266 -13.38 9.31 -3.15
C PRO A 266 -12.12 9.23 -2.27
N VAL A 267 -12.09 10.02 -1.20
CA VAL A 267 -11.12 9.92 -0.10
C VAL A 267 -11.84 9.84 1.24
N LEU A 268 -11.21 9.20 2.21
CA LEU A 268 -11.71 9.11 3.58
C LEU A 268 -10.95 10.10 4.48
N THR A 269 -11.60 11.20 4.85
CA THR A 269 -11.05 12.14 5.82
C THR A 269 -11.18 11.58 7.22
N VAL A 270 -10.05 11.45 7.91
CA VAL A 270 -9.98 10.97 9.29
C VAL A 270 -10.12 12.17 10.24
N LEU A 271 -11.15 12.13 11.07
CA LEU A 271 -11.48 13.15 12.06
C LEU A 271 -11.53 12.49 13.45
N ALA A 272 -11.26 13.25 14.51
CA ALA A 272 -11.60 12.77 15.85
C ALA A 272 -13.12 12.62 15.96
N ALA A 273 -13.59 11.63 16.73
CA ALA A 273 -15.03 11.44 16.95
C ALA A 273 -15.66 12.56 17.80
N ASP A 274 -14.87 13.15 18.71
CA ASP A 274 -15.27 14.26 19.57
C ASP A 274 -14.97 15.62 18.92
N ASP A 275 -15.87 16.59 19.11
CA ASP A 275 -15.72 17.95 18.58
C ASP A 275 -14.90 18.82 19.56
N GLY A 276 -13.69 19.24 19.16
CA GLY A 276 -12.81 20.08 19.99
C GLY A 276 -11.54 20.60 19.28
N PRO A 277 -10.88 21.63 19.84
CA PRO A 277 -9.70 22.27 19.24
C PRO A 277 -8.44 21.39 19.28
N ASP A 278 -8.17 20.71 20.39
CA ASP A 278 -6.94 19.89 20.60
C ASP A 278 -7.19 18.39 20.31
N ARG A 279 -8.09 18.10 19.36
CA ARG A 279 -8.65 16.75 19.19
C ARG A 279 -7.61 15.71 18.71
N LEU A 280 -6.62 16.12 17.91
CA LEU A 280 -5.60 15.21 17.38
C LEU A 280 -4.56 14.86 18.46
N GLU A 281 -4.16 15.84 19.25
CA GLU A 281 -3.29 15.70 20.42
C GLU A 281 -3.92 14.74 21.44
N HIS A 282 -5.18 14.98 21.81
CA HIS A 282 -5.90 14.12 22.74
C HIS A 282 -6.03 12.69 22.22
N LEU A 283 -6.29 12.52 20.92
CA LEU A 283 -6.38 11.20 20.31
C LEU A 283 -5.03 10.46 20.37
N CYS A 284 -3.95 11.12 19.95
CA CYS A 284 -2.61 10.54 20.04
C CYS A 284 -2.21 10.24 21.50
N ALA A 285 -2.51 11.14 22.44
CA ALA A 285 -2.20 10.94 23.85
C ALA A 285 -3.03 9.80 24.47
N ALA A 286 -4.31 9.65 24.10
CA ALA A 286 -5.15 8.56 24.56
C ALA A 286 -4.66 7.20 24.04
N LEU A 287 -4.21 7.15 22.79
CA LEU A 287 -3.73 5.91 22.18
C LEU A 287 -2.29 5.56 22.62
N PHE A 288 -1.35 6.49 22.51
CA PHE A 288 0.08 6.25 22.74
C PHE A 288 0.54 6.62 24.16
N GLY A 289 -0.21 7.43 24.90
CA GLY A 289 0.15 7.96 26.21
C GLY A 289 0.73 9.38 26.13
N SER A 290 0.76 10.09 27.27
CA SER A 290 1.14 11.50 27.39
C SER A 290 2.64 11.80 27.26
N SER A 291 3.44 10.86 26.74
CA SER A 291 4.89 10.99 26.64
C SER A 291 5.32 11.02 25.17
N SER A 292 5.90 12.13 24.71
CA SER A 292 6.55 12.26 23.40
C SER A 292 7.95 12.88 23.59
N PRO A 293 8.97 12.64 22.74
CA PRO A 293 9.11 11.67 21.65
C PRO A 293 10.28 10.68 21.87
N ALA A 294 10.41 9.68 20.98
CA ALA A 294 11.58 8.81 20.78
C ALA A 294 12.00 7.88 21.95
N ALA A 295 11.44 6.66 21.95
CA ALA A 295 12.19 5.49 22.40
C ALA A 295 12.15 4.47 21.26
N GLY A 296 13.34 4.04 20.85
CA GLY A 296 13.62 3.39 19.58
C GLY A 296 12.83 2.11 19.31
N TRP A 297 12.25 2.06 18.13
CA TRP A 297 11.91 0.84 17.42
C TRP A 297 12.37 1.11 15.98
N SER A 298 13.64 0.78 15.71
CA SER A 298 14.26 0.78 14.38
C SER A 298 14.04 -0.58 13.73
#